data_AF-A0A7C1IPP1-F1
#
_entry.id   AF-A0A7C1IPP1-F1
#
_cell.length_a   1.000
_cell.length_b   1.000
_cell.length_c   1.000
_cell.angle_alpha   90.00
_cell.angle_beta   90.00
_cell.angle_gamma   90.00
#
_symmetry.space_group_name_H-M   'P 1'
#
loop_
_entity.id
_entity.type
_entity.pdbx_description
1 polymer ?
#
loop_
_entity_poly.entity_id
_entity_poly.type
_entity_poly.pdbx_seq_one_letter_code
_entity_poly.pdbx_strand_id
1 'polypeptide(L)'
;MDRDLADGEIRDVTRLVAAGITLAFPWGFFSRQTKKRVTVATEYLLRYEIRRTPEEVLGEGMMSLVALGLGPAIRRCGGSVNRLLAHAFPDEVRPWMSSHVPTGYWEDENHRRNAVRWLVEECIGVQPDAIAEAIHAGRITKKDFADAGLTWLVKEVYRWSVADALAEAYPTLEPWERLRRLPTEFWRVDDGGATAARAIRWALDRGEVGVDELRHQKASRTIAAALRPWKLVSAFSVGFDGDAFRCLDTLFPNTFRPWEVANVPRDDWKDAKLRQTALFWLLDRLGIDPSEIPAAIAQGRLTPASFTDNGLDGLLRVTGSVWRVVCDVFPDQFARWELGTVPRSHWRSRANVREAVLWAMKRLGISEQSLGSAIRDGRMTTNALVNLGLGSLIVGVFRGDVTAMCKVADVLPSESYVPLSRYYRQSASGQSADRGASRLDAARRRAQSDLMNESELDRHLSVSRSIREQRRRRTD
;
A
#
# COMPACT_ATOMS: atom_id res chain seq x y z
N MET A 1 22.06 -52.42 53.68
CA MET A 1 21.90 -50.95 53.72
C MET A 1 20.43 -50.61 53.98
N ASP A 2 19.97 -50.78 55.21
CA ASP A 2 18.54 -50.68 55.58
C ASP A 2 18.24 -49.41 56.42
N ARG A 3 19.13 -48.42 56.35
CA ARG A 3 19.02 -47.13 57.05
C ARG A 3 19.03 -45.96 56.07
N ASP A 4 18.53 -44.83 56.53
CA ASP A 4 18.61 -43.55 55.83
C ASP A 4 20.06 -43.08 55.73
N LEU A 5 20.42 -42.49 54.59
CA LEU A 5 21.79 -42.00 54.33
C LEU A 5 21.81 -40.48 54.27
N ALA A 6 22.84 -39.89 54.87
CA ALA A 6 23.19 -38.49 54.69
C ALA A 6 23.81 -38.26 53.31
N ASP A 7 23.82 -37.01 52.86
CA ASP A 7 24.29 -36.64 51.52
C ASP A 7 25.77 -36.98 51.33
N GLY A 8 26.58 -36.82 52.38
CA GLY A 8 27.99 -37.22 52.40
C GLY A 8 28.16 -38.73 52.17
N GLU A 9 27.41 -39.56 52.89
CA GLU A 9 27.47 -41.02 52.71
C GLU A 9 27.02 -41.45 51.30
N ILE A 10 26.01 -40.77 50.72
CA ILE A 10 25.56 -41.03 49.35
C ILE A 10 26.70 -40.69 48.37
N ARG A 11 27.35 -39.54 48.53
CA ARG A 11 28.49 -39.12 47.70
C ARG A 11 29.68 -40.07 47.82
N ASP A 12 29.98 -40.57 49.02
CA ASP A 12 31.07 -41.53 49.23
C ASP A 12 30.83 -42.84 48.48
N VAL A 13 29.61 -43.39 48.58
CA VAL A 13 29.24 -44.60 47.83
C VAL A 13 29.28 -44.33 46.32
N THR A 14 28.77 -43.19 45.87
CA THR A 14 28.80 -42.80 44.45
C THR A 14 30.24 -42.66 43.93
N ARG A 15 31.14 -42.06 44.71
CA ARG A 15 32.56 -41.89 44.36
C ARG A 15 33.28 -43.23 44.21
N LEU A 16 33.01 -44.20 45.09
CA LEU A 16 33.58 -45.55 45.00
C LEU A 16 33.15 -46.28 43.71
N VAL A 17 31.89 -46.11 43.30
CA VAL A 17 31.37 -46.65 42.03
C VAL A 17 32.02 -45.93 40.84
N ALA A 18 32.10 -44.60 40.87
CA ALA A 18 32.70 -43.81 39.79
C ALA A 18 34.19 -44.14 39.59
N ALA A 19 34.93 -44.36 40.67
CA ALA A 19 36.35 -44.73 40.65
C ALA A 19 36.61 -46.19 40.22
N GLY A 20 35.58 -46.98 39.95
CA GLY A 20 35.70 -48.40 39.58
C GLY A 20 36.14 -49.32 40.74
N ILE A 21 36.20 -48.80 41.97
CA ILE A 21 36.58 -49.57 43.17
C ILE A 21 35.47 -50.58 43.50
N THR A 22 34.21 -50.18 43.30
CA THR A 22 33.05 -51.07 43.39
C THR A 22 32.41 -51.22 42.02
N LEU A 23 32.18 -52.47 41.59
CA LEU A 23 31.59 -52.80 40.28
C LEU A 23 30.22 -52.16 40.01
N ALA A 24 29.40 -51.92 41.04
CA ALA A 24 28.10 -51.29 40.91
C ALA A 24 27.62 -50.72 42.26
N PHE A 25 26.59 -49.88 42.21
CA PHE A 25 25.87 -49.48 43.42
C PHE A 25 25.34 -50.70 44.18
N PRO A 26 25.41 -50.70 45.53
CA PRO A 26 24.87 -51.77 46.35
C PRO A 26 23.42 -52.10 45.99
N TRP A 27 23.06 -53.37 46.11
CA TRP A 27 21.71 -53.80 45.79
C TRP A 27 20.67 -53.02 46.62
N GLY A 28 19.66 -52.48 45.94
CA GLY A 28 18.62 -51.66 46.56
C GLY A 28 19.07 -50.27 47.03
N PHE A 29 20.25 -49.79 46.64
CA PHE A 29 20.74 -48.45 47.00
C PHE A 29 19.73 -47.35 46.66
N PHE A 30 19.14 -47.38 45.45
CA PHE A 30 18.11 -46.43 45.03
C PHE A 30 16.67 -46.84 45.45
N SER A 31 16.49 -47.86 46.29
CA SER A 31 15.16 -48.31 46.80
C SER A 31 14.58 -47.43 47.89
N ARG A 32 15.41 -46.99 48.84
CA ARG A 32 15.01 -46.06 49.91
C ARG A 32 15.45 -44.66 49.55
N GLN A 33 14.69 -43.66 50.01
CA GLN A 33 14.98 -42.25 49.73
C GLN A 33 15.24 -42.00 48.23
N THR A 34 14.47 -42.67 47.36
CA THR A 34 14.73 -42.78 45.91
C THR A 34 15.04 -41.42 45.30
N LYS A 35 14.17 -40.42 45.51
CA LYS A 35 14.36 -39.06 45.00
C LYS A 35 15.68 -38.47 45.48
N LYS A 36 15.94 -38.49 46.79
CA LYS A 36 17.16 -37.95 47.40
C LYS A 36 18.43 -38.64 46.88
N ARG A 37 18.49 -39.97 46.89
CA ARG A 37 19.68 -40.73 46.50
C ARG A 37 19.97 -40.62 45.01
N VAL A 38 18.92 -40.61 44.18
CA VAL A 38 19.04 -40.33 42.75
C VAL A 38 19.61 -38.93 42.53
N THR A 39 19.00 -37.89 43.13
CA THR A 39 19.45 -36.50 43.01
C THR A 39 20.91 -36.34 43.42
N VAL A 40 21.27 -36.73 44.64
CA VAL A 40 22.63 -36.52 45.16
C VAL A 40 23.69 -37.30 44.37
N ALA A 41 23.40 -38.55 43.98
CA ALA A 41 24.34 -39.34 43.19
C ALA A 41 24.52 -38.79 41.78
N THR A 42 23.43 -38.43 41.09
CA THR A 42 23.47 -37.87 39.74
C THR A 42 24.13 -36.49 39.73
N GLU A 43 23.80 -35.60 40.67
CA GLU A 43 24.46 -34.30 40.83
C GLU A 43 25.97 -34.44 41.02
N TYR A 44 26.38 -35.36 41.90
CA TYR A 44 27.79 -35.56 42.20
C TYR A 44 28.57 -36.02 40.96
N LEU A 45 28.05 -37.03 40.26
CA LEU A 45 28.70 -37.59 39.07
C LEU A 45 28.82 -36.53 37.96
N LEU A 46 27.73 -35.81 37.67
CA LEU A 46 27.72 -34.82 36.59
C LEU A 46 28.62 -33.62 36.88
N ARG A 47 28.52 -33.04 38.09
CA ARG A 47 29.25 -31.80 38.42
C ARG A 47 30.72 -32.04 38.76
N TYR A 48 31.06 -33.16 39.40
CA TYR A 48 32.40 -33.36 39.95
C TYR A 48 33.23 -34.42 39.21
N GLU A 49 32.62 -35.53 38.78
CA GLU A 49 33.35 -36.63 38.13
C GLU A 49 33.50 -36.38 36.62
N ILE A 50 32.39 -36.23 35.88
CA ILE A 50 32.46 -36.01 34.42
C ILE A 50 32.52 -34.54 34.02
N ARG A 51 32.12 -33.62 34.90
CA ARG A 51 32.12 -32.15 34.68
C ARG A 51 31.41 -31.75 33.39
N ARG A 52 30.25 -32.33 33.16
CA ARG A 52 29.38 -32.08 32.00
C ARG A 52 28.09 -31.43 32.43
N THR A 53 27.49 -30.64 31.54
CA THR A 53 26.16 -30.10 31.78
C THR A 53 25.09 -31.18 31.60
N PRO A 54 23.91 -31.05 32.24
CA PRO A 54 22.81 -31.98 32.02
C PRO A 54 22.37 -32.06 30.54
N GLU A 55 22.46 -30.95 29.80
CA GLU A 55 22.12 -30.87 28.38
C GLU A 55 23.08 -31.69 27.50
N GLU A 56 24.40 -31.60 27.74
CA GLU A 56 25.40 -32.43 27.04
C GLU A 56 25.10 -33.92 27.23
N VAL A 57 24.81 -34.32 28.47
CA VAL A 57 24.50 -35.72 28.82
C VAL A 57 23.19 -36.18 28.18
N LEU A 58 22.20 -35.30 28.04
CA LEU A 58 20.95 -35.59 27.35
C LEU A 58 21.17 -35.95 25.87
N GLY A 59 22.13 -35.31 25.21
CA GLY A 59 22.47 -35.53 23.80
C GLY A 59 23.26 -36.83 23.54
N GLU A 60 24.11 -37.25 24.48
CA GLU A 60 24.92 -38.48 24.35
C GLU A 60 24.11 -39.77 24.57
N GLY A 61 22.95 -39.66 25.23
CA GLY A 61 22.08 -40.79 25.54
C GLY A 61 22.52 -41.59 26.78
N MET A 62 21.82 -42.71 27.05
CA MET A 62 21.92 -43.37 28.36
C MET A 62 23.24 -44.09 28.65
N MET A 63 24.05 -44.39 27.63
CA MET A 63 25.23 -45.24 27.78
C MET A 63 26.32 -44.62 28.65
N SER A 64 26.52 -43.30 28.55
CA SER A 64 27.48 -42.58 29.40
C SER A 64 27.10 -42.66 30.87
N LEU A 65 25.82 -42.50 31.19
CA LEU A 65 25.29 -42.62 32.56
C LEU A 65 25.31 -44.07 33.08
N VAL A 66 25.05 -45.05 32.22
CA VAL A 66 25.15 -46.47 32.59
C VAL A 66 26.60 -46.84 32.93
N ALA A 67 27.58 -46.31 32.20
CA ALA A 67 29.01 -46.51 32.49
C ALA A 67 29.42 -45.93 33.85
N LEU A 68 28.76 -44.87 34.31
CA LEU A 68 28.92 -44.30 35.66
C LEU A 68 28.13 -45.04 36.75
N GLY A 69 27.52 -46.19 36.41
CA GLY A 69 26.75 -47.00 37.33
C GLY A 69 25.32 -46.51 37.57
N LEU A 70 24.83 -45.46 36.90
CA LEU A 70 23.47 -44.93 37.10
C LEU A 70 22.35 -45.77 36.45
N GLY A 71 22.66 -46.90 35.82
CA GLY A 71 21.66 -47.80 35.23
C GLY A 71 20.49 -48.18 36.17
N PRO A 72 20.74 -48.54 37.44
CA PRO A 72 19.68 -48.76 38.43
C PRO A 72 18.85 -47.50 38.72
N ALA A 73 19.47 -46.31 38.78
CA ALA A 73 18.77 -45.04 38.98
C ALA A 73 17.86 -44.69 37.79
N ILE A 74 18.36 -44.85 36.55
CA ILE A 74 17.59 -44.64 35.32
C ILE A 74 16.34 -45.53 35.30
N ARG A 75 16.47 -46.80 35.71
CA ARG A 75 15.32 -47.72 35.85
C ARG A 75 14.28 -47.21 36.85
N ARG A 76 14.70 -46.56 37.95
CA ARG A 76 13.77 -45.93 38.91
C ARG A 76 13.09 -44.68 38.38
N CYS A 77 13.73 -44.02 37.41
CA CYS A 77 13.13 -42.95 36.64
C CYS A 77 12.37 -43.47 35.40
N GLY A 78 11.93 -44.74 35.43
CA GLY A 78 11.13 -45.35 34.35
C GLY A 78 11.89 -45.48 33.03
N GLY A 79 13.21 -45.63 33.07
CA GLY A 79 14.05 -45.79 31.89
C GLY A 79 14.42 -44.48 31.19
N SER A 80 13.98 -43.32 31.69
CA SER A 80 14.22 -42.02 31.05
C SER A 80 15.41 -41.28 31.65
N VAL A 81 16.40 -40.98 30.81
CA VAL A 81 17.53 -40.10 31.14
C VAL A 81 17.04 -38.71 31.50
N ASN A 82 16.09 -38.16 30.73
CA ASN A 82 15.55 -36.83 31.00
C ASN A 82 14.82 -36.78 32.35
N ARG A 83 14.07 -37.84 32.73
CA ARG A 83 13.41 -37.88 34.04
C ARG A 83 14.42 -37.97 35.19
N LEU A 84 15.51 -38.72 35.00
CA LEU A 84 16.63 -38.76 35.95
C LEU A 84 17.23 -37.36 36.14
N LEU A 85 17.57 -36.70 35.03
CA LEU A 85 18.20 -35.39 35.03
C LEU A 85 17.26 -34.29 35.54
N ALA A 86 15.98 -34.28 35.16
CA ALA A 86 14.98 -33.35 35.69
C ALA A 86 14.73 -33.51 37.20
N HIS A 87 14.96 -34.71 37.77
CA HIS A 87 14.94 -34.88 39.22
C HIS A 87 16.18 -34.34 39.92
N ALA A 88 17.34 -34.42 39.28
CA ALA A 88 18.60 -33.95 39.83
C ALA A 88 18.81 -32.44 39.60
N PHE A 89 18.33 -31.91 38.49
CA PHE A 89 18.53 -30.52 38.06
C PHE A 89 17.20 -29.93 37.55
N PRO A 90 16.19 -29.76 38.42
CA PRO A 90 14.87 -29.29 38.00
C PRO A 90 14.90 -27.88 37.37
N ASP A 91 15.87 -27.05 37.78
CA ASP A 91 16.03 -25.68 37.28
C ASP A 91 16.75 -25.65 35.92
N GLU A 92 17.57 -26.67 35.60
CA GLU A 92 18.35 -26.75 34.37
C GLU A 92 17.68 -27.64 33.31
N VAL A 93 16.95 -28.68 33.73
CA VAL A 93 16.38 -29.69 32.83
C VAL A 93 14.87 -29.71 32.89
N ARG A 94 14.24 -29.35 31.77
CA ARG A 94 12.78 -29.39 31.64
C ARG A 94 12.28 -30.81 31.31
N PRO A 95 11.11 -31.23 31.83
CA PRO A 95 10.58 -32.58 31.64
C PRO A 95 10.40 -33.03 30.19
N TRP A 96 10.31 -32.09 29.25
CA TRP A 96 10.04 -32.32 27.83
C TRP A 96 11.28 -32.31 26.92
N MET A 97 12.48 -31.95 27.40
CA MET A 97 13.69 -31.82 26.57
C MET A 97 14.03 -33.08 25.73
N SER A 98 13.70 -34.29 26.20
CA SER A 98 13.89 -35.53 25.42
C SER A 98 12.63 -36.04 24.70
N SER A 99 11.61 -35.20 24.48
CA SER A 99 10.30 -35.55 23.87
C SER A 99 9.40 -36.54 24.61
N HIS A 100 9.92 -37.29 25.58
CA HIS A 100 9.17 -38.30 26.33
C HIS A 100 8.82 -37.82 27.74
N VAL A 101 7.55 -37.49 27.95
CA VAL A 101 6.96 -37.12 29.25
C VAL A 101 6.04 -38.24 29.76
N PRO A 102 5.67 -38.27 31.07
CA PRO A 102 4.66 -39.20 31.57
C PRO A 102 3.33 -39.12 30.81
N THR A 103 2.60 -40.23 30.76
CA THR A 103 1.22 -40.24 30.26
C THR A 103 0.37 -39.22 31.02
N GLY A 104 -0.46 -38.46 30.31
CA GLY A 104 -1.29 -37.40 30.87
C GLY A 104 -0.57 -36.07 31.16
N TYR A 105 0.77 -36.00 31.02
CA TYR A 105 1.51 -34.77 31.32
C TYR A 105 1.03 -33.55 30.51
N TRP A 106 0.73 -33.76 29.23
CA TRP A 106 0.26 -32.71 28.33
C TRP A 106 -1.25 -32.43 28.42
N GLU A 107 -2.00 -33.16 29.25
CA GLU A 107 -3.42 -32.86 29.50
C GLU A 107 -3.59 -31.56 30.28
N ASP A 108 -2.61 -31.20 31.12
CA ASP A 108 -2.56 -29.92 31.83
C ASP A 108 -2.12 -28.78 30.88
N GLU A 109 -2.98 -27.79 30.73
CA GLU A 109 -2.71 -26.61 29.90
C GLU A 109 -1.49 -25.82 30.39
N ASN A 110 -1.24 -25.77 31.71
CA ASN A 110 -0.12 -25.04 32.26
C ASN A 110 1.21 -25.64 31.81
N HIS A 111 1.30 -26.98 31.75
CA HIS A 111 2.49 -27.64 31.21
C HIS A 111 2.71 -27.29 29.74
N ARG A 112 1.65 -27.26 28.94
CA ARG A 112 1.72 -26.89 27.53
C ARG A 112 2.16 -25.44 27.34
N ARG A 113 1.50 -24.50 28.03
CA ARG A 113 1.86 -23.07 27.98
C ARG A 113 3.28 -22.82 28.44
N ASN A 114 3.70 -23.42 29.55
CA ASN A 114 5.06 -23.26 30.08
C ASN A 114 6.12 -23.81 29.11
N ALA A 115 5.86 -24.94 28.46
CA ALA A 115 6.78 -25.50 27.47
C ALA A 115 6.95 -24.58 26.24
N VAL A 116 5.85 -24.01 25.74
CA VAL A 116 5.89 -23.08 24.60
C VAL A 116 6.55 -21.76 24.99
N ARG A 117 6.25 -21.20 26.18
CA ARG A 117 6.89 -19.98 26.69
C ARG A 117 8.38 -20.16 26.88
N TRP A 118 8.79 -21.25 27.51
CA TRP A 118 10.19 -21.61 27.66
C TRP A 118 10.92 -21.67 26.31
N LEU A 119 10.34 -22.32 25.29
CA LEU A 119 10.93 -22.34 23.95
C LEU A 119 11.08 -20.92 23.37
N VAL A 120 10.01 -20.13 23.41
CA VAL A 120 9.98 -18.80 22.76
C VAL A 120 10.88 -17.80 23.50
N GLU A 121 10.76 -17.72 24.82
CA GLU A 121 11.40 -16.71 25.66
C GLU A 121 12.82 -17.09 26.06
N GLU A 122 13.08 -18.34 26.44
CA GLU A 122 14.39 -18.78 26.95
C GLU A 122 15.29 -19.37 25.85
N CYS A 123 14.75 -20.22 24.96
CA CYS A 123 15.58 -20.86 23.92
C CYS A 123 15.81 -19.95 22.70
N ILE A 124 14.73 -19.36 22.16
CA ILE A 124 14.80 -18.50 20.98
C ILE A 124 15.14 -17.05 21.39
N GLY A 125 14.84 -16.65 22.64
CA GLY A 125 15.15 -15.31 23.16
C GLY A 125 14.19 -14.23 22.67
N VAL A 126 12.94 -14.60 22.35
CA VAL A 126 11.92 -13.67 21.83
C VAL A 126 10.96 -13.29 22.95
N GLN A 127 10.85 -11.99 23.20
CA GLN A 127 9.88 -11.45 24.14
C GLN A 127 8.47 -11.45 23.54
N PRO A 128 7.41 -11.48 24.37
CA PRO A 128 6.03 -11.62 23.89
C PRO A 128 5.58 -10.57 22.87
N ASP A 129 6.07 -9.34 22.98
CA ASP A 129 5.79 -8.20 22.09
C ASP A 129 6.44 -8.31 20.70
N ALA A 130 7.50 -9.12 20.60
CA ALA A 130 8.30 -9.35 19.38
C ALA A 130 7.98 -10.69 18.68
N ILE A 131 6.98 -11.44 19.17
CA ILE A 131 6.59 -12.74 18.60
C ILE A 131 6.15 -12.58 17.15
N ALA A 132 5.38 -11.53 16.84
CA ALA A 132 4.90 -11.29 15.49
C ALA A 132 6.06 -11.10 14.50
N GLU A 133 7.06 -10.28 14.83
CA GLU A 133 8.28 -10.11 14.05
C GLU A 133 8.99 -11.44 13.84
N ALA A 134 9.16 -12.22 14.90
CA ALA A 134 9.85 -13.50 14.86
C ALA A 134 9.14 -14.50 13.94
N ILE A 135 7.80 -14.55 13.95
CA ILE A 135 6.99 -15.40 13.08
C ILE A 135 7.12 -15.00 11.61
N HIS A 136 7.02 -13.71 11.30
CA HIS A 136 7.11 -13.23 9.92
C HIS A 136 8.52 -13.34 9.34
N ALA A 137 9.55 -13.18 10.18
CA ALA A 137 10.94 -13.46 9.86
C ALA A 137 11.24 -14.97 9.73
N GLY A 138 10.36 -15.84 10.24
CA GLY A 138 10.54 -17.29 10.21
C GLY A 138 11.56 -17.81 11.23
N ARG A 139 11.70 -17.13 12.38
CA ARG A 139 12.56 -17.54 13.50
C ARG A 139 11.90 -18.55 14.43
N ILE A 140 10.56 -18.63 14.43
CA ILE A 140 9.81 -19.62 15.20
C ILE A 140 9.16 -20.57 14.19
N THR A 141 9.67 -21.80 14.14
CA THR A 141 9.31 -22.82 13.15
C THR A 141 9.06 -24.17 13.82
N LYS A 142 8.48 -25.12 13.07
CA LYS A 142 8.31 -26.50 13.56
C LYS A 142 9.63 -27.18 13.93
N LYS A 143 10.74 -26.76 13.31
CA LYS A 143 12.06 -27.28 13.61
C LYS A 143 12.50 -26.87 15.02
N ASP A 144 12.28 -25.62 15.41
CA ASP A 144 12.67 -25.14 16.74
C ASP A 144 11.91 -25.90 17.84
N PHE A 145 10.63 -26.22 17.61
CA PHE A 145 9.88 -27.11 18.48
C PHE A 145 10.46 -28.53 18.52
N ALA A 146 10.94 -29.05 17.39
CA ALA A 146 11.54 -30.39 17.36
C ALA A 146 12.88 -30.43 18.10
N ASP A 147 13.74 -29.44 17.85
CA ASP A 147 15.06 -29.29 18.48
C ASP A 147 14.93 -29.09 20.00
N ALA A 148 13.83 -28.47 20.46
CA ALA A 148 13.49 -28.29 21.87
C ALA A 148 12.78 -29.48 22.54
N GLY A 149 12.62 -30.61 21.83
CA GLY A 149 11.95 -31.80 22.35
C GLY A 149 10.42 -31.70 22.43
N LEU A 150 9.80 -30.71 21.77
CA LEU A 150 8.34 -30.49 21.78
C LEU A 150 7.62 -31.16 20.60
N THR A 151 8.29 -32.05 19.84
CA THR A 151 7.71 -32.72 18.67
C THR A 151 6.37 -33.39 18.99
N TRP A 152 6.30 -34.16 20.09
CA TRP A 152 5.08 -34.89 20.46
C TRP A 152 3.94 -33.93 20.80
N LEU A 153 4.24 -32.86 21.55
CA LEU A 153 3.26 -31.83 21.92
C LEU A 153 2.62 -31.20 20.68
N VAL A 154 3.45 -30.72 19.74
CA VAL A 154 2.94 -30.06 18.52
C VAL A 154 2.19 -31.05 17.64
N LYS A 155 2.64 -32.30 17.53
CA LYS A 155 2.00 -33.34 16.73
C LYS A 155 0.63 -33.75 17.29
N GLU A 156 0.58 -34.20 18.53
CA GLU A 156 -0.59 -34.87 19.10
C GLU A 156 -1.62 -33.87 19.63
N VAL A 157 -1.18 -32.78 20.25
CA VAL A 157 -2.10 -31.77 20.80
C VAL A 157 -2.48 -30.75 19.73
N TYR A 158 -1.49 -30.17 19.05
CA TYR A 158 -1.72 -29.06 18.12
C TYR A 158 -1.77 -29.47 16.64
N ARG A 159 -1.77 -30.77 16.31
CA ARG A 159 -1.86 -31.28 14.93
C ARG A 159 -0.89 -30.62 13.95
N TRP A 160 0.35 -30.45 14.39
CA TRP A 160 1.42 -29.76 13.66
C TRP A 160 1.24 -28.23 13.48
N SER A 161 0.35 -27.60 14.24
CA SER A 161 0.09 -26.16 14.19
C SER A 161 0.89 -25.41 15.26
N VAL A 162 1.97 -24.74 14.83
CA VAL A 162 2.74 -23.82 15.69
C VAL A 162 1.87 -22.65 16.13
N ALA A 163 1.00 -22.17 15.24
CA ALA A 163 0.13 -21.03 15.55
C ALA A 163 -0.87 -21.36 16.67
N ASP A 164 -1.37 -22.59 16.77
CA ASP A 164 -2.29 -22.97 17.84
C ASP A 164 -1.56 -23.17 19.17
N ALA A 165 -0.33 -23.68 19.13
CA ALA A 165 0.54 -23.70 20.31
C ALA A 165 0.81 -22.28 20.85
N LEU A 166 1.07 -21.32 19.96
CA LEU A 166 1.27 -19.92 20.33
C LEU A 166 -0.03 -19.25 20.81
N ALA A 167 -1.17 -19.56 20.22
CA ALA A 167 -2.47 -19.04 20.67
C ALA A 167 -2.79 -19.48 22.09
N GLU A 168 -2.51 -20.74 22.43
CA GLU A 168 -2.72 -21.23 23.79
C GLU A 168 -1.76 -20.59 24.80
N ALA A 169 -0.49 -20.42 24.43
CA ALA A 169 0.54 -19.85 25.30
C ALA A 169 0.40 -18.32 25.49
N TYR A 170 -0.07 -17.63 24.45
CA TYR A 170 -0.24 -16.17 24.40
C TYR A 170 -1.63 -15.80 23.86
N PRO A 171 -2.68 -15.89 24.70
CA PRO A 171 -4.06 -15.64 24.28
C PRO A 171 -4.35 -14.21 23.79
N THR A 172 -3.47 -13.26 24.09
CA THR A 172 -3.58 -11.86 23.68
C THR A 172 -3.16 -11.64 22.22
N LEU A 173 -2.47 -12.60 21.60
CA LEU A 173 -2.02 -12.48 20.22
C LEU A 173 -3.18 -12.68 19.24
N GLU A 174 -3.28 -11.77 18.29
CA GLU A 174 -4.22 -11.87 17.19
C GLU A 174 -3.78 -12.92 16.16
N PRO A 175 -4.70 -13.47 15.34
CA PRO A 175 -4.38 -14.51 14.36
C PRO A 175 -3.26 -14.14 13.38
N TRP A 176 -3.17 -12.87 12.97
CA TRP A 176 -2.10 -12.39 12.08
C TRP A 176 -0.75 -12.25 12.75
N GLU A 177 -0.66 -12.22 14.08
CA GLU A 177 0.61 -12.14 14.81
C GLU A 177 1.27 -13.52 14.94
N ARG A 178 0.46 -14.58 14.97
CA ARG A 178 0.92 -15.97 15.15
C ARG A 178 0.98 -16.81 13.87
N LEU A 179 0.37 -16.34 12.78
CA LEU A 179 0.39 -17.01 11.48
C LEU A 179 1.21 -16.22 10.47
N ARG A 180 2.27 -16.85 9.94
CA ARG A 180 3.08 -16.25 8.88
C ARG A 180 2.30 -15.94 7.59
N ARG A 181 1.24 -16.70 7.31
CA ARG A 181 0.30 -16.46 6.20
C ARG A 181 -1.10 -16.92 6.63
N LEU A 182 -2.10 -16.09 6.39
CA LEU A 182 -3.49 -16.43 6.61
C LEU A 182 -4.16 -16.88 5.30
N PRO A 183 -5.08 -17.87 5.35
CA PRO A 183 -5.93 -18.21 4.22
C PRO A 183 -6.71 -17.00 3.72
N THR A 184 -6.98 -16.90 2.42
CA THR A 184 -7.75 -15.77 1.86
C THR A 184 -9.17 -15.71 2.43
N GLU A 185 -9.78 -16.86 2.69
CA GLU A 185 -11.12 -16.96 3.27
C GLU A 185 -11.21 -16.34 4.67
N PHE A 186 -10.10 -16.24 5.39
CA PHE A 186 -10.06 -15.59 6.70
C PHE A 186 -10.50 -14.12 6.64
N TRP A 187 -10.29 -13.45 5.51
CA TRP A 187 -10.64 -12.03 5.35
C TRP A 187 -12.08 -11.80 4.88
N ARG A 188 -12.82 -12.88 4.56
CA ARG A 188 -14.22 -12.81 4.12
C ARG A 188 -15.22 -13.11 5.24
N VAL A 189 -14.75 -13.26 6.47
CA VAL A 189 -15.54 -13.79 7.60
C VAL A 189 -16.54 -12.76 8.12
N ASP A 190 -16.22 -11.47 8.08
CA ASP A 190 -17.01 -10.42 8.70
C ASP A 190 -17.48 -9.35 7.71
N ASP A 191 -18.75 -8.96 7.86
CA ASP A 191 -19.40 -7.94 7.04
C ASP A 191 -18.65 -6.61 7.19
N GLY A 192 -18.22 -6.05 6.06
CA GLY A 192 -17.52 -4.76 6.03
C GLY A 192 -15.99 -4.84 6.21
N GLY A 193 -15.43 -5.99 6.57
CA GLY A 193 -13.97 -6.18 6.65
C GLY A 193 -13.31 -5.57 7.89
N ALA A 194 -14.01 -5.55 9.03
CA ALA A 194 -13.46 -5.09 10.32
C ALA A 194 -12.22 -5.89 10.76
N THR A 195 -12.18 -7.21 10.56
CA THR A 195 -11.01 -8.06 10.85
C THR A 195 -9.82 -7.64 10.00
N ALA A 196 -10.04 -7.43 8.70
CA ALA A 196 -9.03 -6.93 7.79
C ALA A 196 -8.56 -5.52 8.20
N ALA A 197 -9.48 -4.63 8.59
CA ALA A 197 -9.15 -3.31 9.11
C ALA A 197 -8.25 -3.40 10.36
N ARG A 198 -8.58 -4.22 11.36
CA ARG A 198 -7.71 -4.38 12.55
C ARG A 198 -6.30 -4.86 12.18
N ALA A 199 -6.20 -5.84 11.28
CA ALA A 199 -4.92 -6.36 10.82
C ALA A 199 -4.10 -5.29 10.05
N ILE A 200 -4.77 -4.51 9.21
CA ILE A 200 -4.14 -3.42 8.46
C ILE A 200 -3.70 -2.31 9.41
N ARG A 201 -4.55 -1.92 10.37
CA ARG A 201 -4.22 -0.92 11.39
C ARG A 201 -2.97 -1.32 12.17
N TRP A 202 -2.96 -2.55 12.67
CA TRP A 202 -1.82 -3.13 13.39
C TRP A 202 -0.52 -3.06 12.57
N ALA A 203 -0.58 -3.36 11.28
CA ALA A 203 0.59 -3.30 10.39
C ALA A 203 1.05 -1.87 10.08
N LEU A 204 0.11 -0.92 9.94
CA LEU A 204 0.42 0.49 9.75
C LEU A 204 1.09 1.08 11.00
N ASP A 205 0.60 0.72 12.19
CA ASP A 205 1.16 1.16 13.47
C ASP A 205 2.61 0.66 13.65
N ARG A 206 2.88 -0.62 13.36
CA ARG A 206 4.24 -1.18 13.39
C ARG A 206 5.16 -0.62 12.30
N GLY A 207 4.59 -0.17 11.20
CA GLY A 207 5.31 0.53 10.12
C GLY A 207 5.48 2.02 10.36
N GLU A 208 4.96 2.56 11.47
CA GLU A 208 4.93 3.99 11.80
C GLU A 208 4.33 4.87 10.67
N VAL A 209 3.40 4.32 9.90
CA VAL A 209 2.79 5.04 8.76
C VAL A 209 1.79 6.05 9.28
N GLY A 210 2.09 7.34 9.08
CA GLY A 210 1.22 8.43 9.49
C GLY A 210 -0.07 8.51 8.66
N VAL A 211 -1.15 9.00 9.28
CA VAL A 211 -2.46 9.16 8.60
C VAL A 211 -2.34 10.09 7.39
N ASP A 212 -1.57 11.17 7.49
CA ASP A 212 -1.38 12.12 6.39
C ASP A 212 -0.50 11.57 5.25
N GLU A 213 0.37 10.61 5.53
CA GLU A 213 1.16 9.92 4.49
C GLU A 213 0.26 9.13 3.53
N LEU A 214 -0.94 8.75 3.98
CA LEU A 214 -1.94 8.04 3.19
C LEU A 214 -2.78 8.98 2.31
N ARG A 215 -2.68 10.30 2.47
CA ARG A 215 -3.47 11.31 1.73
C ARG A 215 -2.92 11.57 0.32
N HIS A 216 -2.90 10.52 -0.51
CA HIS A 216 -2.49 10.64 -1.91
C HIS A 216 -3.14 9.56 -2.79
N GLN A 217 -3.29 9.87 -4.08
CA GLN A 217 -3.88 9.01 -5.12
C GLN A 217 -3.29 7.59 -5.27
N LYS A 218 -2.13 7.32 -4.65
CA LYS A 218 -1.46 6.02 -4.70
C LYS A 218 -1.50 5.30 -3.34
N ALA A 219 -2.43 5.66 -2.45
CA ALA A 219 -2.52 5.11 -1.10
C ALA A 219 -2.59 3.59 -1.07
N SER A 220 -3.25 2.95 -2.04
CA SER A 220 -3.27 1.49 -2.21
C SER A 220 -1.87 0.87 -2.26
N ARG A 221 -0.89 1.56 -2.88
CA ARG A 221 0.50 1.09 -2.94
C ARG A 221 1.22 1.23 -1.60
N THR A 222 0.94 2.31 -0.87
CA THR A 222 1.51 2.58 0.46
C THR A 222 0.98 1.57 1.47
N ILE A 223 -0.34 1.35 1.50
CA ILE A 223 -0.99 0.31 2.30
C ILE A 223 -0.39 -1.07 1.96
N ALA A 224 -0.35 -1.44 0.67
CA ALA A 224 0.23 -2.72 0.27
C ALA A 224 1.71 -2.85 0.65
N ALA A 225 2.49 -1.76 0.60
CA ALA A 225 3.89 -1.76 1.01
C ALA A 225 4.05 -2.00 2.52
N ALA A 226 3.24 -1.34 3.35
CA ALA A 226 3.23 -1.55 4.80
C ALA A 226 2.85 -2.98 5.18
N LEU A 227 1.99 -3.64 4.40
CA LEU A 227 1.52 -5.01 4.67
C LEU A 227 2.47 -6.11 4.18
N ARG A 228 3.41 -5.81 3.27
CA ARG A 228 4.31 -6.82 2.66
C ARG A 228 5.25 -7.52 3.65
N PRO A 229 5.90 -6.83 4.60
CA PRO A 229 6.74 -7.48 5.61
C PRO A 229 5.95 -8.55 6.37
N TRP A 230 4.71 -8.23 6.72
CA TRP A 230 3.79 -9.05 7.49
C TRP A 230 3.00 -10.09 6.68
N LYS A 231 3.20 -10.15 5.35
CA LYS A 231 2.41 -11.05 4.47
C LYS A 231 0.89 -10.84 4.57
N LEU A 232 0.45 -9.63 4.95
CA LEU A 232 -0.94 -9.25 5.14
C LEU A 232 -1.54 -8.53 3.93
N VAL A 233 -0.89 -8.56 2.76
CA VAL A 233 -1.41 -7.95 1.53
C VAL A 233 -2.80 -8.50 1.18
N SER A 234 -3.07 -9.76 1.51
CA SER A 234 -4.39 -10.39 1.33
C SER A 234 -5.49 -9.75 2.17
N ALA A 235 -5.19 -9.18 3.35
CA ALA A 235 -6.17 -8.44 4.13
C ALA A 235 -6.72 -7.25 3.35
N PHE A 236 -5.85 -6.52 2.63
CA PHE A 236 -6.25 -5.41 1.79
C PHE A 236 -6.90 -5.86 0.47
N SER A 237 -6.26 -6.80 -0.24
CA SER A 237 -6.74 -7.20 -1.57
C SER A 237 -8.02 -8.05 -1.55
N VAL A 238 -8.28 -8.78 -0.46
CA VAL A 238 -9.47 -9.62 -0.30
C VAL A 238 -10.50 -8.99 0.62
N GLY A 239 -10.08 -8.44 1.78
CA GLY A 239 -11.00 -7.84 2.73
C GLY A 239 -11.63 -6.53 2.26
N PHE A 240 -10.94 -5.79 1.38
CA PHE A 240 -11.41 -4.53 0.81
C PHE A 240 -11.44 -4.53 -0.72
N ASP A 241 -11.27 -5.68 -1.37
CA ASP A 241 -11.16 -5.79 -2.83
C ASP A 241 -10.10 -4.85 -3.45
N GLY A 242 -9.08 -4.46 -2.67
CA GLY A 242 -8.06 -3.49 -3.07
C GLY A 242 -8.54 -2.03 -3.14
N ASP A 243 -9.74 -1.73 -2.63
CA ASP A 243 -10.26 -0.37 -2.52
C ASP A 243 -9.62 0.37 -1.34
N ALA A 244 -8.72 1.30 -1.67
CA ALA A 244 -8.04 2.13 -0.68
C ALA A 244 -8.99 3.08 0.05
N PHE A 245 -9.99 3.65 -0.63
CA PHE A 245 -10.91 4.56 0.03
C PHE A 245 -11.76 3.82 1.06
N ARG A 246 -12.38 2.70 0.67
CA ARG A 246 -13.17 1.88 1.60
C ARG A 246 -12.34 1.41 2.80
N CYS A 247 -11.12 0.95 2.57
CA CYS A 247 -10.20 0.55 3.64
C CYS A 247 -9.91 1.72 4.59
N LEU A 248 -9.54 2.89 4.06
CA LEU A 248 -9.18 4.04 4.87
C LEU A 248 -10.37 4.68 5.57
N ASP A 249 -11.55 4.69 4.96
CA ASP A 249 -12.77 5.19 5.60
C ASP A 249 -13.21 4.28 6.75
N THR A 250 -12.97 2.96 6.64
CA THR A 250 -13.21 2.02 7.74
C THR A 250 -12.23 2.24 8.90
N LEU A 251 -10.96 2.51 8.59
CA LEU A 251 -9.89 2.75 9.58
C LEU A 251 -9.98 4.15 10.22
N PHE A 252 -10.37 5.14 9.44
CA PHE A 252 -10.35 6.56 9.77
C PHE A 252 -11.62 7.26 9.24
N PRO A 253 -12.79 6.98 9.85
CA PRO A 253 -14.05 7.50 9.35
C PRO A 253 -14.02 9.02 9.18
N ASN A 254 -14.60 9.51 8.07
CA ASN A 254 -14.72 10.94 7.76
C ASN A 254 -13.40 11.73 7.58
N THR A 255 -12.25 11.05 7.55
CA THR A 255 -10.93 11.70 7.49
C THR A 255 -10.47 12.00 6.06
N PHE A 256 -10.88 11.16 5.11
CA PHE A 256 -10.48 11.24 3.70
C PHE A 256 -11.68 11.49 2.80
N ARG A 257 -11.47 12.13 1.66
CA ARG A 257 -12.40 12.09 0.53
C ARG A 257 -11.95 11.02 -0.48
N PRO A 258 -12.88 10.43 -1.26
CA PRO A 258 -12.56 9.39 -2.23
C PRO A 258 -11.42 9.77 -3.19
N TRP A 259 -11.47 11.00 -3.71
CA TRP A 259 -10.49 11.55 -4.65
C TRP A 259 -9.16 12.00 -4.01
N GLU A 260 -9.00 11.91 -2.68
CA GLU A 260 -7.70 12.18 -2.06
C GLU A 260 -6.80 10.95 -2.05
N VAL A 261 -7.40 9.76 -1.98
CA VAL A 261 -6.69 8.50 -1.70
C VAL A 261 -6.80 7.48 -2.83
N ALA A 262 -7.77 7.63 -3.73
CA ALA A 262 -8.01 6.72 -4.83
C ALA A 262 -8.54 7.44 -6.07
N ASN A 263 -8.39 6.79 -7.22
CA ASN A 263 -9.04 7.25 -8.44
C ASN A 263 -10.52 6.88 -8.38
N VAL A 264 -11.38 7.90 -8.32
CA VAL A 264 -12.83 7.71 -8.24
C VAL A 264 -13.36 7.17 -9.58
N PRO A 265 -14.10 6.04 -9.58
CA PRO A 265 -14.71 5.47 -10.78
C PRO A 265 -15.49 6.50 -11.61
N ARG A 266 -15.48 6.30 -12.93
CA ARG A 266 -16.14 7.21 -13.87
C ARG A 266 -17.64 7.35 -13.61
N ASP A 267 -18.28 6.27 -13.19
CA ASP A 267 -19.73 6.23 -12.97
C ASP A 267 -20.14 7.02 -11.73
N ASP A 268 -19.31 7.07 -10.68
CA ASP A 268 -19.60 7.83 -9.46
C ASP A 268 -19.68 9.34 -9.73
N TRP A 269 -18.85 9.83 -10.66
CA TRP A 269 -18.89 11.23 -11.11
C TRP A 269 -20.19 11.63 -11.81
N LYS A 270 -21.09 10.69 -12.14
CA LYS A 270 -22.43 11.01 -12.64
C LYS A 270 -23.33 11.62 -11.55
N ASP A 271 -23.05 11.37 -10.27
CA ASP A 271 -23.76 12.00 -9.17
C ASP A 271 -23.41 13.50 -9.08
N ALA A 272 -24.44 14.35 -9.20
CA ALA A 272 -24.30 15.80 -9.10
C ALA A 272 -23.83 16.24 -7.70
N LYS A 273 -24.25 15.55 -6.64
CA LYS A 273 -23.89 15.88 -5.26
C LYS A 273 -22.40 15.63 -5.00
N LEU A 274 -21.86 14.54 -5.56
CA LEU A 274 -20.43 14.24 -5.52
C LEU A 274 -19.62 15.34 -6.23
N ARG A 275 -20.03 15.73 -7.44
CA ARG A 275 -19.36 16.81 -8.20
C ARG A 275 -19.37 18.14 -7.43
N GLN A 276 -20.51 18.48 -6.83
CA GLN A 276 -20.66 19.68 -6.00
C GLN A 276 -19.73 19.65 -4.79
N THR A 277 -19.73 18.55 -4.03
CA THR A 277 -18.88 18.39 -2.85
C THR A 277 -17.39 18.46 -3.22
N ALA A 278 -17.00 17.84 -4.32
CA ALA A 278 -15.63 17.88 -4.83
C ALA A 278 -15.19 19.29 -5.24
N LEU A 279 -16.04 20.04 -5.94
CA LEU A 279 -15.73 21.42 -6.33
C LEU A 279 -15.62 22.34 -5.11
N PHE A 280 -16.57 22.30 -4.18
CA PHE A 280 -16.51 23.13 -2.97
C PHE A 280 -15.26 22.84 -2.14
N TRP A 281 -14.93 21.57 -1.97
CA TRP A 281 -13.71 21.17 -1.29
C TRP A 281 -12.45 21.70 -1.99
N LEU A 282 -12.40 21.65 -3.33
CA LEU A 282 -11.26 22.19 -4.08
C LEU A 282 -11.15 23.71 -3.92
N LEU A 283 -12.28 24.43 -3.95
CA LEU A 283 -12.32 25.87 -3.76
C LEU A 283 -11.85 26.26 -2.35
N ASP A 284 -12.34 25.58 -1.32
CA ASP A 284 -11.92 25.77 0.07
C ASP A 284 -10.42 25.51 0.23
N ARG A 285 -9.92 24.40 -0.32
CA ARG A 285 -8.49 24.04 -0.30
C ARG A 285 -7.59 25.07 -1.00
N LEU A 286 -8.09 25.72 -2.04
CA LEU A 286 -7.38 26.77 -2.77
C LEU A 286 -7.63 28.18 -2.21
N GLY A 287 -8.47 28.33 -1.19
CA GLY A 287 -8.90 29.61 -0.63
C GLY A 287 -9.53 30.52 -1.68
N ILE A 288 -10.46 29.97 -2.48
CA ILE A 288 -11.19 30.70 -3.52
C ILE A 288 -12.66 30.79 -3.11
N ASP A 289 -13.16 32.02 -2.93
CA ASP A 289 -14.60 32.23 -2.75
C ASP A 289 -15.35 31.98 -4.07
N PRO A 290 -16.58 31.43 -4.07
CA PRO A 290 -17.35 31.21 -5.28
C PRO A 290 -17.50 32.46 -6.18
N SER A 291 -17.56 33.66 -5.60
CA SER A 291 -17.63 34.92 -6.37
C SER A 291 -16.34 35.26 -7.12
N GLU A 292 -15.20 34.70 -6.70
CA GLU A 292 -13.87 34.95 -7.28
C GLU A 292 -13.47 33.90 -8.33
N ILE A 293 -14.31 32.90 -8.61
CA ILE A 293 -14.03 31.84 -9.58
C ILE A 293 -13.54 32.39 -10.94
N PRO A 294 -14.19 33.40 -11.56
CA PRO A 294 -13.72 33.97 -12.83
C PRO A 294 -12.29 34.53 -12.74
N ALA A 295 -12.00 35.26 -11.65
CA ALA A 295 -10.69 35.84 -11.42
C ALA A 295 -9.64 34.75 -11.16
N ALA A 296 -9.97 33.72 -10.38
CA ALA A 296 -9.09 32.59 -10.10
C ALA A 296 -8.73 31.80 -11.37
N ILE A 297 -9.66 31.63 -12.31
CA ILE A 297 -9.38 31.02 -13.61
C ILE A 297 -8.46 31.93 -14.43
N ALA A 298 -8.77 33.23 -14.52
CA ALA A 298 -7.96 34.19 -15.29
C ALA A 298 -6.51 34.31 -14.76
N GLN A 299 -6.33 34.21 -13.44
CA GLN A 299 -5.02 34.23 -12.78
C GLN A 299 -4.28 32.88 -12.82
N GLY A 300 -4.90 31.83 -13.36
CA GLY A 300 -4.31 30.49 -13.42
C GLY A 300 -4.30 29.72 -12.10
N ARG A 301 -5.05 30.17 -11.08
CA ARG A 301 -5.23 29.47 -9.80
C ARG A 301 -6.18 28.27 -9.91
N LEU A 302 -7.23 28.40 -10.74
CA LEU A 302 -8.19 27.33 -11.01
C LEU A 302 -8.04 26.85 -12.46
N THR A 303 -7.31 25.77 -12.68
CA THR A 303 -6.93 25.25 -14.01
C THR A 303 -7.09 23.73 -14.06
N PRO A 304 -7.06 23.08 -15.24
CA PRO A 304 -7.07 21.63 -15.30
C PRO A 304 -5.97 20.95 -14.45
N ALA A 305 -4.82 21.61 -14.29
CA ALA A 305 -3.74 21.15 -13.42
C ALA A 305 -4.16 21.17 -11.94
N SER A 306 -4.80 22.25 -11.46
CA SER A 306 -5.24 22.33 -10.06
C SER A 306 -6.23 21.22 -9.67
N PHE A 307 -7.06 20.74 -10.60
CA PHE A 307 -7.90 19.55 -10.38
C PHE A 307 -7.07 18.27 -10.36
N THR A 308 -6.16 18.11 -11.32
CA THR A 308 -5.33 16.90 -11.47
C THR A 308 -4.42 16.70 -10.26
N ASP A 309 -3.78 17.77 -9.80
CA ASP A 309 -2.89 17.76 -8.62
C ASP A 309 -3.63 17.42 -7.33
N ASN A 310 -4.95 17.57 -7.31
CA ASN A 310 -5.82 17.25 -6.19
C ASN A 310 -6.67 15.97 -6.41
N GLY A 311 -6.31 15.13 -7.40
CA GLY A 311 -6.98 13.84 -7.65
C GLY A 311 -8.37 13.92 -8.28
N LEU A 312 -8.73 15.09 -8.83
CA LEU A 312 -10.01 15.36 -9.50
C LEU A 312 -9.89 15.26 -11.03
N ASP A 313 -8.91 14.55 -11.56
CA ASP A 313 -8.77 14.34 -13.00
C ASP A 313 -9.94 13.54 -13.57
N GLY A 314 -10.44 12.55 -12.83
CA GLY A 314 -11.63 11.77 -13.18
C GLY A 314 -12.87 12.64 -13.41
N LEU A 315 -13.07 13.65 -12.57
CA LEU A 315 -14.14 14.64 -12.72
C LEU A 315 -14.02 15.40 -14.05
N LEU A 316 -12.83 15.88 -14.38
CA LEU A 316 -12.58 16.57 -15.65
C LEU A 316 -12.74 15.66 -16.88
N ARG A 317 -12.46 14.37 -16.78
CA ARG A 317 -12.70 13.41 -17.88
C ARG A 317 -14.19 13.23 -18.18
N VAL A 318 -15.05 13.35 -17.16
CA VAL A 318 -16.50 13.21 -17.31
C VAL A 318 -17.14 14.50 -17.82
N THR A 319 -16.78 15.64 -17.23
CA THR A 319 -17.36 16.95 -17.59
C THR A 319 -16.66 17.57 -18.81
N GLY A 320 -15.41 17.22 -19.09
CA GLY A 320 -14.64 17.66 -20.26
C GLY A 320 -14.00 19.05 -20.14
N SER A 321 -14.38 19.89 -19.17
CA SER A 321 -13.72 21.17 -18.91
C SER A 321 -14.02 21.72 -17.52
N VAL A 322 -13.12 22.58 -17.00
CA VAL A 322 -13.32 23.34 -15.75
C VAL A 322 -14.61 24.17 -15.83
N TRP A 323 -14.86 24.80 -16.99
CA TRP A 323 -16.12 25.52 -17.25
C TRP A 323 -17.35 24.66 -16.99
N ARG A 324 -17.38 23.42 -17.53
CA ARG A 324 -18.56 22.56 -17.38
C ARG A 324 -18.74 22.12 -15.92
N VAL A 325 -17.66 21.84 -15.19
CA VAL A 325 -17.73 21.56 -13.75
C VAL A 325 -18.36 22.72 -12.98
N VAL A 326 -17.91 23.95 -13.22
CA VAL A 326 -18.42 25.14 -12.54
C VAL A 326 -19.90 25.38 -12.88
N CYS A 327 -20.29 25.30 -14.15
CA CYS A 327 -21.67 25.49 -14.56
C CYS A 327 -22.61 24.38 -14.05
N ASP A 328 -22.12 23.15 -13.90
CA ASP A 328 -22.91 22.06 -13.30
C ASP A 328 -23.26 22.34 -11.84
N VAL A 329 -22.34 22.99 -11.09
CA VAL A 329 -22.52 23.28 -9.65
C VAL A 329 -23.20 24.63 -9.40
N PHE A 330 -22.92 25.61 -10.26
CA PHE A 330 -23.44 26.98 -10.20
C PHE A 330 -24.20 27.31 -11.49
N PRO A 331 -25.38 26.70 -11.71
CA PRO A 331 -26.16 26.96 -12.91
C PRO A 331 -26.55 28.44 -12.99
N ASP A 332 -26.43 29.02 -14.18
CA ASP A 332 -26.82 30.39 -14.52
C ASP A 332 -26.15 31.53 -13.71
N GLN A 333 -25.12 31.23 -12.91
CA GLN A 333 -24.39 32.25 -12.14
C GLN A 333 -23.29 32.96 -12.95
N PHE A 334 -22.70 32.26 -13.91
CA PHE A 334 -21.57 32.76 -14.70
C PHE A 334 -21.89 32.71 -16.19
N ALA A 335 -21.55 33.77 -16.92
CA ALA A 335 -21.59 33.79 -18.36
C ALA A 335 -20.44 32.96 -18.95
N ARG A 336 -20.66 32.42 -20.16
CA ARG A 336 -19.72 31.48 -20.82
C ARG A 336 -18.31 32.02 -21.01
N TRP A 337 -18.16 33.34 -21.14
CA TRP A 337 -16.89 34.02 -21.34
C TRP A 337 -16.19 34.43 -20.04
N GLU A 338 -16.86 34.40 -18.89
CA GLU A 338 -16.24 34.72 -17.59
C GLU A 338 -15.26 33.63 -17.13
N LEU A 339 -15.52 32.40 -17.54
CA LEU A 339 -14.79 31.21 -17.08
C LEU A 339 -13.79 30.68 -18.11
N GLY A 340 -13.57 31.40 -19.22
CA GLY A 340 -12.55 31.06 -20.20
C GLY A 340 -12.80 31.55 -21.63
N THR A 341 -11.87 31.19 -22.51
CA THR A 341 -11.92 31.57 -23.93
C THR A 341 -13.01 30.82 -24.67
N VAL A 342 -14.01 31.57 -25.14
CA VAL A 342 -15.09 31.01 -25.96
C VAL A 342 -14.60 30.78 -27.40
N PRO A 343 -14.88 29.62 -28.03
CA PRO A 343 -14.48 29.34 -29.41
C PRO A 343 -15.01 30.39 -30.40
N ARG A 344 -14.20 30.77 -31.39
CA ARG A 344 -14.59 31.79 -32.40
C ARG A 344 -15.86 31.45 -33.18
N SER A 345 -16.24 30.17 -33.26
CA SER A 345 -17.48 29.70 -33.87
C SER A 345 -18.72 30.14 -33.10
N HIS A 346 -18.65 30.23 -31.76
CA HIS A 346 -19.76 30.68 -30.92
C HIS A 346 -20.18 32.12 -31.26
N TRP A 347 -19.21 32.98 -31.55
CA TRP A 347 -19.43 34.38 -31.92
C TRP A 347 -19.96 34.59 -33.35
N ARG A 348 -20.19 33.52 -34.13
CA ARG A 348 -20.81 33.62 -35.46
C ARG A 348 -22.31 33.88 -35.40
N SER A 349 -22.93 33.72 -34.23
CA SER A 349 -24.32 34.10 -33.99
C SER A 349 -24.40 35.55 -33.53
N ARG A 350 -25.15 36.39 -34.25
CA ARG A 350 -25.41 37.79 -33.87
C ARG A 350 -26.10 37.86 -32.50
N ALA A 351 -26.95 36.89 -32.17
CA ALA A 351 -27.61 36.81 -30.87
C ALA A 351 -26.62 36.65 -29.72
N ASN A 352 -25.59 35.80 -29.87
CA ASN A 352 -24.57 35.58 -28.83
C ASN A 352 -23.69 36.82 -28.64
N VAL A 353 -23.38 37.53 -29.74
CA VAL A 353 -22.67 38.82 -29.67
C VAL A 353 -23.52 39.86 -28.95
N ARG A 354 -24.83 39.91 -29.24
CA ARG A 354 -25.77 40.81 -28.55
C ARG A 354 -25.87 40.51 -27.06
N GLU A 355 -26.04 39.25 -26.70
CA GLU A 355 -26.08 38.79 -25.30
C GLU A 355 -24.82 39.23 -24.54
N ALA A 356 -23.63 39.01 -25.12
CA ALA A 356 -22.37 39.42 -24.52
C ALA A 356 -22.25 40.93 -24.31
N VAL A 357 -22.71 41.73 -25.27
CA VAL A 357 -22.69 43.20 -25.18
C VAL A 357 -23.65 43.69 -24.09
N LEU A 358 -24.89 43.20 -24.07
CA LEU A 358 -25.88 43.57 -23.04
C LEU A 358 -25.41 43.16 -21.65
N TRP A 359 -24.83 41.98 -21.52
CA TRP A 359 -24.25 41.52 -20.25
C TRP A 359 -23.10 42.41 -19.79
N ALA A 360 -22.17 42.78 -20.69
CA ALA A 360 -21.06 43.67 -20.36
C ALA A 360 -21.56 45.07 -19.94
N MET A 361 -22.57 45.59 -20.63
CA MET A 361 -23.21 46.87 -20.27
C MET A 361 -23.82 46.83 -18.88
N LYS A 362 -24.56 45.75 -18.55
CA LYS A 362 -25.13 45.56 -17.22
C LYS A 362 -24.04 45.53 -16.14
N ARG A 363 -22.91 44.86 -16.40
CA ARG A 363 -21.79 44.75 -15.45
C ARG A 363 -21.04 46.07 -15.25
N LEU A 364 -20.96 46.89 -16.30
CA LEU A 364 -20.34 48.22 -16.26
C LEU A 364 -21.30 49.33 -15.83
N GLY A 365 -22.58 49.03 -15.58
CA GLY A 365 -23.60 50.02 -15.21
C GLY A 365 -23.96 50.99 -16.33
N ILE A 366 -23.83 50.57 -17.60
CA ILE A 366 -24.09 51.39 -18.78
C ILE A 366 -25.51 51.13 -19.30
N SER A 367 -26.29 52.19 -19.50
CA SER A 367 -27.60 52.10 -20.17
C SER A 367 -27.47 52.18 -21.69
N GLU A 368 -28.43 51.62 -22.44
CA GLU A 368 -28.42 51.68 -23.92
C GLU A 368 -28.33 53.10 -24.46
N GLN A 369 -29.04 54.05 -23.83
CA GLN A 369 -29.02 55.47 -24.21
C GLN A 369 -27.66 56.14 -23.97
N SER A 370 -26.90 55.66 -22.97
CA SER A 370 -25.59 56.22 -22.62
C SER A 370 -24.42 55.46 -23.25
N LEU A 371 -24.67 54.43 -24.06
CA LEU A 371 -23.63 53.60 -24.68
C LEU A 371 -22.69 54.43 -25.58
N GLY A 372 -23.26 55.32 -26.41
CA GLY A 372 -22.48 56.18 -27.30
C GLY A 372 -21.60 57.21 -26.58
N SER A 373 -22.02 57.67 -25.40
CA SER A 373 -21.16 58.46 -24.49
C SER A 373 -20.15 57.58 -23.77
N ALA A 374 -20.53 56.40 -23.29
CA ALA A 374 -19.65 55.51 -22.54
C ALA A 374 -18.46 54.98 -23.36
N ILE A 375 -18.64 54.79 -24.68
CA ILE A 375 -17.54 54.47 -25.59
C ILE A 375 -16.59 55.67 -25.76
N ARG A 376 -17.11 56.89 -25.88
CA ARG A 376 -16.30 58.12 -26.03
C ARG A 376 -15.55 58.49 -24.75
N ASP A 377 -16.20 58.32 -23.61
CA ASP A 377 -15.67 58.65 -22.28
C ASP A 377 -14.69 57.57 -21.75
N GLY A 378 -14.44 56.50 -22.52
CA GLY A 378 -13.50 55.44 -22.11
C GLY A 378 -14.04 54.48 -21.04
N ARG A 379 -15.34 54.49 -20.75
CA ARG A 379 -15.99 53.55 -19.82
C ARG A 379 -16.20 52.16 -20.42
N MET A 380 -16.40 52.07 -21.73
CA MET A 380 -16.48 50.80 -22.47
C MET A 380 -15.32 50.69 -23.46
N THR A 381 -14.18 50.20 -22.96
CA THR A 381 -12.95 50.02 -23.76
C THR A 381 -12.68 48.56 -24.07
N THR A 382 -11.79 48.30 -25.02
CA THR A 382 -11.27 46.94 -25.30
C THR A 382 -10.72 46.29 -24.03
N ASN A 383 -9.96 47.03 -23.21
CA ASN A 383 -9.41 46.51 -21.95
C ASN A 383 -10.50 46.19 -20.93
N ALA A 384 -11.52 47.04 -20.79
CA ALA A 384 -12.66 46.76 -19.92
C ALA A 384 -13.38 45.46 -20.33
N LEU A 385 -13.59 45.25 -21.63
CA LEU A 385 -14.21 44.03 -22.15
C LEU A 385 -13.29 42.80 -22.01
N VAL A 386 -11.98 42.95 -22.20
CA VAL A 386 -10.99 41.88 -21.96
C VAL A 386 -11.00 41.47 -20.48
N ASN A 387 -11.04 42.44 -19.57
CA ASN A 387 -11.12 42.18 -18.12
C ASN A 387 -12.42 41.46 -17.72
N LEU A 388 -13.49 41.60 -18.52
CA LEU A 388 -14.75 40.87 -18.35
C LEU A 388 -14.76 39.50 -19.07
N GLY A 389 -13.62 39.03 -19.57
CA GLY A 389 -13.49 37.73 -20.26
C GLY A 389 -13.89 37.74 -21.75
N LEU A 390 -14.32 38.87 -22.30
CA LEU A 390 -14.76 39.00 -23.69
C LEU A 390 -13.62 39.17 -24.70
N GLY A 391 -12.37 38.91 -24.32
CA GLY A 391 -11.20 39.06 -25.21
C GLY A 391 -11.32 38.28 -26.53
N SER A 392 -11.87 37.06 -26.48
CA SER A 392 -12.12 36.24 -27.68
C SER A 392 -13.11 36.88 -28.67
N LEU A 393 -14.04 37.70 -28.17
CA LEU A 393 -14.99 38.46 -28.95
C LEU A 393 -14.36 39.75 -29.46
N ILE A 394 -13.92 40.63 -28.55
CA ILE A 394 -13.49 41.99 -28.92
C ILE A 394 -12.14 41.99 -29.64
N VAL A 395 -11.10 41.35 -29.08
CA VAL A 395 -9.78 41.27 -29.72
C VAL A 395 -9.81 40.22 -30.81
N GLY A 396 -10.40 39.06 -30.51
CA GLY A 396 -10.47 37.95 -31.44
C GLY A 396 -11.24 38.31 -32.71
N VAL A 397 -12.55 38.52 -32.61
CA VAL A 397 -13.43 38.72 -33.78
C VAL A 397 -13.38 40.16 -34.31
N PHE A 398 -13.50 41.15 -33.43
CA PHE A 398 -13.64 42.56 -33.81
C PHE A 398 -12.33 43.35 -33.83
N ARG A 399 -11.18 42.72 -33.51
CA ARG A 399 -9.83 43.33 -33.53
C ARG A 399 -9.71 44.61 -32.71
N GLY A 400 -10.46 44.72 -31.62
CA GLY A 400 -10.48 45.88 -30.74
C GLY A 400 -11.48 46.98 -31.12
N ASP A 401 -12.28 46.79 -32.18
CA ASP A 401 -13.30 47.77 -32.57
C ASP A 401 -14.61 47.58 -31.78
N VAL A 402 -14.71 48.28 -30.64
CA VAL A 402 -15.86 48.25 -29.74
C VAL A 402 -17.12 48.82 -30.42
N THR A 403 -16.97 49.84 -31.26
CA THR A 403 -18.08 50.50 -31.96
C THR A 403 -18.69 49.57 -32.99
N ALA A 404 -17.87 48.90 -33.79
CA ALA A 404 -18.33 47.89 -34.73
C ALA A 404 -19.03 46.72 -34.02
N MET A 405 -18.46 46.24 -32.91
CA MET A 405 -19.08 45.18 -32.10
C MET A 405 -20.48 45.58 -31.65
N CYS A 406 -20.67 46.79 -31.12
CA CYS A 406 -21.97 47.26 -30.65
C CYS A 406 -22.99 47.48 -31.78
N LYS A 407 -22.54 47.92 -32.97
CA LYS A 407 -23.38 48.03 -34.17
C LYS A 407 -23.80 46.66 -34.71
N VAL A 408 -22.88 45.68 -34.66
CA VAL A 408 -23.18 44.29 -35.04
C VAL A 408 -24.04 43.58 -33.98
N ALA A 409 -23.99 43.99 -32.72
CA ALA A 409 -24.90 43.53 -31.69
C ALA A 409 -26.32 44.12 -31.80
N ASP A 410 -26.49 45.14 -32.66
CA ASP A 410 -27.72 45.93 -32.78
C ASP A 410 -28.08 46.71 -31.49
N VAL A 411 -27.05 47.06 -30.70
CA VAL A 411 -27.20 47.80 -29.44
C VAL A 411 -26.82 49.27 -29.63
N LEU A 412 -25.96 49.57 -30.61
CA LEU A 412 -25.67 50.94 -31.04
C LEU A 412 -26.30 51.20 -32.42
N PRO A 413 -27.06 52.31 -32.59
CA PRO A 413 -27.64 52.67 -33.88
C PRO A 413 -26.57 52.78 -34.97
N SER A 414 -26.89 52.31 -36.17
CA SER A 414 -26.03 52.41 -37.34
C SER A 414 -26.86 52.83 -38.55
N GLU A 415 -26.37 53.82 -39.29
CA GLU A 415 -26.99 54.29 -40.54
C GLU A 415 -27.00 53.22 -41.64
N SER A 416 -26.15 52.20 -41.52
CA SER A 416 -26.06 51.06 -42.45
C SER A 416 -25.90 49.74 -41.70
N TYR A 417 -26.50 48.67 -42.24
CA TYR A 417 -26.36 47.33 -41.70
C TYR A 417 -24.91 46.84 -41.79
N VAL A 418 -24.30 46.50 -40.66
CA VAL A 418 -22.95 45.92 -40.60
C VAL A 418 -23.05 44.39 -40.49
N PRO A 419 -22.69 43.63 -41.54
CA PRO A 419 -22.77 42.18 -41.50
C PRO A 419 -21.63 41.58 -40.68
N LEU A 420 -21.97 40.73 -39.70
CA LEU A 420 -21.02 39.97 -38.88
C LEU A 420 -20.03 39.15 -39.74
N SER A 421 -20.46 38.68 -40.91
CA SER A 421 -19.62 37.92 -41.86
C SER A 421 -18.41 38.70 -42.40
N ARG A 422 -18.42 40.05 -42.33
CA ARG A 422 -17.28 40.90 -42.72
C ARG A 422 -16.04 40.61 -41.86
N TYR A 423 -16.23 40.37 -40.57
CA TYR A 423 -15.16 40.17 -39.59
C TYR A 423 -14.54 38.77 -39.65
N TYR A 424 -15.22 37.82 -40.32
CA TYR A 424 -14.69 36.47 -40.58
C TYR A 424 -14.08 36.31 -41.98
N ARG A 425 -14.47 37.14 -42.96
CA ARG A 425 -13.98 37.07 -44.34
C ARG A 425 -12.53 37.53 -44.52
N GLN A 426 -12.09 38.54 -43.77
CA GLN A 426 -10.72 39.07 -43.89
C GLN A 426 -9.62 38.12 -43.39
N SER A 427 -9.96 36.99 -42.77
CA SER A 427 -8.99 35.95 -42.37
C SER A 427 -8.74 34.91 -43.47
N ALA A 428 -9.61 34.82 -44.48
CA ALA A 428 -9.53 33.81 -45.53
C ALA A 428 -8.51 34.17 -46.63
N SER A 429 -8.22 35.46 -46.85
CA SER A 429 -7.26 35.92 -47.86
C SER A 429 -5.79 35.60 -47.49
N GLY A 430 -5.45 35.53 -46.20
CA GLY A 430 -4.11 35.14 -45.74
C GLY A 430 -3.86 33.63 -45.71
N GLN A 431 -4.87 32.81 -45.42
CA GLN A 431 -4.73 31.34 -45.36
C GLN A 431 -4.61 30.67 -46.74
N SER A 432 -5.03 31.33 -47.82
CA SER A 432 -4.91 30.79 -49.18
C SER A 432 -3.47 30.79 -49.70
N ALA A 433 -2.66 31.79 -49.32
CA ALA A 433 -1.26 31.89 -49.73
C ALA A 433 -0.38 30.86 -48.97
N ASP A 434 -0.62 30.68 -47.67
CA ASP A 434 0.16 29.81 -46.79
C ASP A 434 -0.12 28.31 -47.04
N ARG A 435 -1.38 27.96 -47.38
CA ARG A 435 -1.73 26.60 -47.83
C ARG A 435 -1.14 26.24 -49.20
N GLY A 436 -0.91 27.23 -50.07
CA GLY A 436 -0.23 27.04 -51.36
C GLY A 436 1.25 26.72 -51.18
N ALA A 437 1.94 27.50 -50.33
CA ALA A 437 3.35 27.29 -49.99
C ALA A 437 3.58 25.95 -49.26
N SER A 438 2.72 25.61 -48.28
CA SER A 438 2.83 24.37 -47.51
C SER A 438 2.57 23.11 -48.36
N ARG A 439 1.70 23.18 -49.38
CA ARG A 439 1.47 22.06 -50.33
C ARG A 439 2.63 21.88 -51.30
N LEU A 440 3.27 22.95 -51.76
CA LEU A 440 4.46 22.90 -52.59
C LEU A 440 5.67 22.34 -51.82
N ASP A 441 5.84 22.72 -50.56
CA ASP A 441 6.90 22.18 -49.70
C ASP A 441 6.65 20.71 -49.30
N ALA A 442 5.40 20.32 -49.07
CA ALA A 442 5.04 18.93 -48.83
C ALA A 442 5.21 18.06 -50.09
N ALA A 443 4.93 18.60 -51.28
CA ALA A 443 5.17 17.92 -52.54
C ALA A 443 6.68 17.77 -52.85
N ARG A 444 7.49 18.81 -52.58
CA ARG A 444 8.95 18.74 -52.69
C ARG A 444 9.56 17.72 -51.73
N ARG A 445 9.11 17.68 -50.48
CA ARG A 445 9.59 16.69 -49.49
C ARG A 445 9.20 15.25 -49.84
N ARG A 446 8.02 15.03 -50.42
CA ARG A 446 7.63 13.70 -50.95
C ARG A 446 8.48 13.29 -52.14
N ALA A 447 8.68 14.18 -53.12
CA ALA A 447 9.56 13.90 -54.25
C ALA A 447 11.02 13.59 -53.82
N GLN A 448 11.54 14.29 -52.81
CA GLN A 448 12.87 14.01 -52.24
C GLN A 448 12.93 12.70 -51.45
N SER A 449 11.86 12.35 -50.73
CA SER A 449 11.73 11.07 -50.02
C SER A 449 11.62 9.89 -50.98
N ASP A 450 10.89 10.06 -52.09
CA ASP A 450 10.71 9.02 -53.10
C ASP A 450 12.01 8.77 -53.88
N LEU A 451 12.77 9.84 -54.19
CA LEU A 451 14.11 9.76 -54.78
C LEU A 451 15.14 9.11 -53.82
N MET A 452 15.04 9.34 -52.51
CA MET A 452 15.90 8.66 -51.53
C MET A 452 15.57 7.17 -51.41
N ASN A 453 14.28 6.80 -51.41
CA ASN A 453 13.84 5.41 -51.36
C ASN A 453 14.26 4.60 -52.60
N GLU A 454 14.22 5.19 -53.80
CA GLU A 454 14.74 4.53 -55.01
C GLU A 454 16.25 4.28 -54.92
N SER A 455 17.02 5.23 -54.37
CA SER A 455 18.46 5.07 -54.15
C SER A 455 18.81 4.01 -53.10
N GLU A 456 17.95 3.83 -52.08
CA GLU A 456 18.11 2.78 -51.06
C GLU A 456 17.70 1.40 -51.60
N LEU A 457 16.66 1.33 -52.44
CA LEU A 457 16.28 0.09 -53.15
C LEU A 457 17.40 -0.39 -54.08
N ASP A 458 18.05 0.51 -54.82
CA ASP A 458 19.16 0.17 -55.71
C ASP A 458 20.40 -0.32 -54.93
N ARG A 459 20.67 0.26 -53.75
CA ARG A 459 21.73 -0.24 -52.84
C ARG A 459 21.40 -1.64 -52.30
N HIS A 460 20.15 -1.88 -51.91
CA HIS A 460 19.72 -3.20 -51.42
C HIS A 460 19.77 -4.28 -52.52
N LEU A 461 19.42 -3.92 -53.76
CA LEU A 461 19.52 -4.82 -54.92
C LEU A 461 20.97 -5.11 -55.31
N SER A 462 21.87 -4.12 -55.21
CA SER A 462 23.31 -4.29 -55.44
C SER A 462 23.97 -5.21 -54.41
N VAL A 463 23.67 -5.03 -53.12
CA VAL A 463 24.17 -5.90 -52.04
C VAL A 463 23.63 -7.33 -52.21
N SER A 464 22.37 -7.48 -52.60
CA SER A 464 21.76 -8.80 -52.84
C SER A 464 22.38 -9.54 -54.03
N ARG A 465 22.79 -8.83 -55.09
CA ARG A 465 23.53 -9.41 -56.22
C ARG A 465 24.95 -9.83 -55.81
N SER A 466 25.65 -9.00 -55.02
CA SER A 466 26.98 -9.33 -54.50
C SER A 466 26.98 -10.58 -53.60
N ILE A 467 25.97 -10.72 -52.73
CA ILE A 467 25.80 -11.91 -51.87
C ILE A 467 25.49 -13.16 -52.70
N ARG A 468 24.69 -13.04 -53.79
CA ARG A 468 24.42 -14.16 -54.70
C ARG A 468 25.67 -14.59 -55.48
N GLU A 469 26.51 -13.65 -55.92
CA GLU A 469 27.78 -13.96 -56.59
C GLU A 469 28.80 -14.59 -55.64
N GLN A 470 28.89 -14.13 -54.39
CA GLN A 470 29.74 -14.74 -53.37
C GLN A 470 29.29 -16.16 -52.98
N ARG A 471 27.98 -16.43 -52.99
CA ARG A 471 27.46 -17.79 -52.77
C ARG A 471 27.73 -18.71 -53.96
N ARG A 472 27.66 -18.21 -55.19
CA ARG A 472 27.96 -18.99 -56.41
C ARG A 472 29.43 -19.41 -56.48
N ARG A 473 30.35 -18.55 -56.05
CA ARG A 473 31.80 -18.83 -55.97
C ARG A 473 32.23 -19.76 -54.83
N ARG A 474 31.31 -20.17 -53.95
CA ARG A 474 31.58 -21.14 -52.87
C ARG A 474 31.06 -22.55 -53.18
N THR A 475 30.36 -22.72 -54.30
CA THR A 475 29.76 -23.99 -54.73
C THR A 475 30.36 -24.54 -56.03
N ASP A 476 31.38 -23.87 -56.56
CA ASP A 476 32.35 -24.39 -57.53
C ASP A 476 33.70 -24.47 -56.80
#